data_AF-A0A370FMX5-F1
#
_entry.id   AF-A0A370FMX5-F1
#
_cell.length_a   1.000
_cell.length_b   1.000
_cell.length_c   1.000
_cell.angle_alpha   90.00
_cell.angle_beta   90.00
_cell.angle_gamma   90.00
#
_symmetry.space_group_name_H-M   'P 1'
#
loop_
_entity.id
_entity.type
_entity.pdbx_description
1 polymer ?
#
loop_
_entity_poly.entity_id
_entity_poly.type
_entity_poly.pdbx_seq_one_letter_code
_entity_poly.pdbx_strand_id
1 'polypeptide(L)'
;MSDALAEFDRQLDHLVRLGYPALAGRSESAFRDGLAPLRDVVAARPDADVERGEDHIPFVLVPTGLPRQETTARTALGKQQGFTVLEAGELTTFRPIEGVDVPDGPGYLLFDIDTGTEFLNVTPQDALVKITGDGRSPLTIDEGIALVTARPDMLRKNKCFSLLASRCGDKRVPALWISDRKPKLGWCWNGNPHTWLGSAHAGERVGL
;
A
#
# COMPACT_ATOMS: atom_id res chain seq x y z
N MET A 1 11.44 12.70 20.60
CA MET A 1 10.65 12.45 19.38
C MET A 1 9.55 11.50 19.75
N SER A 2 8.31 11.73 19.31
CA SER A 2 7.24 10.75 19.47
C SER A 2 7.56 9.50 18.63
N ASP A 3 6.98 8.35 19.02
CA ASP A 3 7.17 7.09 18.31
C ASP A 3 6.70 7.19 16.85
N ALA A 4 5.62 7.95 16.60
CA ALA A 4 5.12 8.23 15.25
C ALA A 4 6.15 8.97 14.35
N LEU A 5 6.88 9.95 14.90
CA LEU A 5 7.90 10.67 14.13
C LEU A 5 9.13 9.82 13.86
N ALA A 6 9.53 8.98 14.82
CA ALA A 6 10.59 8.00 14.61
C ALA A 6 10.19 6.97 13.53
N GLU A 7 8.91 6.57 13.49
CA GLU A 7 8.37 5.69 12.46
C GLU A 7 8.37 6.34 11.08
N PHE A 8 7.99 7.63 10.97
CA PHE A 8 8.09 8.37 9.70
C PHE A 8 9.54 8.40 9.20
N ASP A 9 10.48 8.78 10.08
CA ASP A 9 11.91 8.86 9.76
C ASP A 9 12.44 7.47 9.33
N ARG A 10 12.01 6.38 10.01
CA ARG A 10 12.35 5.00 9.65
C ARG A 10 11.84 4.63 8.26
N GLN A 11 10.58 4.94 7.93
CA GLN A 11 10.00 4.65 6.62
C GLN A 11 10.73 5.42 5.51
N LEU A 12 10.97 6.71 5.70
CA LEU A 12 11.72 7.54 4.73
C LEU A 12 13.15 7.01 4.50
N ASP A 13 13.87 6.72 5.57
CA ASP A 13 15.20 6.13 5.49
C ASP A 13 15.18 4.76 4.80
N HIS A 14 14.13 3.98 5.02
CA HIS A 14 13.98 2.69 4.37
C HIS A 14 13.79 2.82 2.86
N LEU A 15 12.94 3.74 2.40
CA LEU A 15 12.74 4.05 0.97
C LEU A 15 14.06 4.49 0.32
N VAL A 16 14.82 5.37 0.98
CA VAL A 16 16.13 5.81 0.53
C VAL A 16 17.11 4.64 0.39
N ARG A 17 17.22 3.78 1.41
CA ARG A 17 18.07 2.58 1.36
C ARG A 17 17.70 1.61 0.23
N LEU A 18 16.42 1.55 -0.15
CA LEU A 18 15.93 0.74 -1.26
C LEU A 18 16.11 1.41 -2.65
N GLY A 19 16.68 2.62 -2.70
CA GLY A 19 16.98 3.32 -3.94
C GLY A 19 15.76 4.00 -4.59
N TYR A 20 14.72 4.30 -3.82
CA TYR A 20 13.56 5.07 -4.31
C TYR A 20 13.92 6.46 -4.88
N PRO A 21 14.92 7.21 -4.36
CA PRO A 21 15.33 8.48 -4.97
C PRO A 21 15.71 8.33 -6.45
N ALA A 22 16.49 7.29 -6.79
CA ALA A 22 16.89 7.02 -8.16
C ALA A 22 15.70 6.62 -9.05
N LEU A 23 14.74 5.85 -8.53
CA LEU A 23 13.49 5.54 -9.25
C LEU A 23 12.66 6.79 -9.55
N ALA A 24 12.68 7.77 -8.65
CA ALA A 24 12.01 9.05 -8.81
C ALA A 24 12.76 10.01 -9.75
N GLY A 25 13.96 9.64 -10.23
CA GLY A 25 14.83 10.53 -11.00
C GLY A 25 15.37 11.71 -10.19
N ARG A 26 15.53 11.55 -8.87
CA ARG A 26 15.94 12.61 -7.94
C ARG A 26 17.23 12.25 -7.20
N SER A 27 17.94 13.26 -6.70
CA SER A 27 18.96 13.05 -5.68
C SER A 27 18.31 12.59 -4.37
N GLU A 28 19.08 11.95 -3.49
CA GLU A 28 18.61 11.59 -2.16
C GLU A 28 18.09 12.83 -1.39
N SER A 29 18.83 13.95 -1.43
CA SER A 29 18.41 15.19 -0.77
C SER A 29 17.08 15.69 -1.30
N ALA A 30 16.91 15.80 -2.63
CA ALA A 30 15.68 16.29 -3.23
C ALA A 30 14.47 15.34 -2.98
N PHE A 31 14.73 14.04 -2.83
CA PHE A 31 13.69 13.08 -2.43
C PHE A 31 13.26 13.28 -0.98
N ARG A 32 14.22 13.41 -0.06
CA ARG A 32 13.95 13.69 1.36
C ARG A 32 13.25 15.02 1.56
N ASP A 33 13.75 16.08 0.92
CA ASP A 33 13.19 17.43 1.01
C ASP A 33 11.74 17.48 0.50
N GLY A 34 11.44 16.72 -0.55
CA GLY A 34 10.07 16.63 -1.09
C GLY A 34 9.08 15.95 -0.14
N LEU A 35 9.52 15.00 0.68
CA LEU A 35 8.67 14.26 1.62
C LEU A 35 8.69 14.85 3.03
N ALA A 36 9.70 15.65 3.37
CA ALA A 36 9.88 16.24 4.70
C ALA A 36 8.63 16.96 5.25
N PRO A 37 7.84 17.71 4.46
CA PRO A 37 6.66 18.39 5.00
C PRO A 37 5.56 17.44 5.50
N LEU A 38 5.52 16.19 5.02
CA LEU A 38 4.58 15.18 5.53
C LEU A 38 4.88 14.78 6.99
N ARG A 39 6.11 15.03 7.46
CA ARG A 39 6.49 14.79 8.85
C ARG A 39 5.67 15.64 9.83
N ASP A 40 5.33 16.88 9.44
CA ASP A 40 4.49 17.76 10.25
C ASP A 40 3.03 17.29 10.27
N VAL A 41 2.56 16.67 9.18
CA VAL A 41 1.25 16.00 9.13
C VAL A 41 1.20 14.86 10.16
N VAL A 42 2.24 14.03 10.24
CA VAL A 42 2.34 12.99 11.28
C VAL A 42 2.39 13.61 12.69
N ALA A 43 3.15 14.69 12.88
CA ALA A 43 3.26 15.36 14.18
C ALA A 43 1.91 15.90 14.68
N ALA A 44 1.03 16.31 13.77
CA ALA A 44 -0.29 16.84 14.07
C ALA A 44 -1.35 15.74 14.34
N ARG A 45 -1.00 14.46 14.20
CA ARG A 45 -1.94 13.33 14.31
C ARG A 45 -1.80 12.62 15.66
N PRO A 46 -2.80 12.73 16.56
CA PRO A 46 -2.71 12.17 17.91
C PRO A 46 -2.68 10.63 17.96
N ASP A 47 -3.13 9.96 16.91
CA ASP A 47 -3.25 8.49 16.84
C ASP A 47 -2.26 7.83 15.87
N ALA A 48 -1.25 8.58 15.40
CA ALA A 48 -0.27 8.10 14.43
C ALA A 48 0.70 7.02 14.96
N ASP A 49 0.67 6.69 16.25
CA ASP A 49 1.44 5.61 16.88
C ASP A 49 0.55 4.56 17.57
N VAL A 50 -0.78 4.67 17.47
CA VAL A 50 -1.71 3.79 18.17
C VAL A 50 -2.04 2.59 17.30
N GLU A 51 -1.44 1.43 17.58
CA GLU A 51 -1.83 0.17 16.94
C GLU A 51 -3.16 -0.38 17.50
N ARG A 52 -4.08 -0.77 16.60
CA ARG A 52 -5.44 -1.23 16.95
C ARG A 52 -5.70 -2.63 16.38
N GLY A 53 -5.33 -3.66 17.13
CA GLY A 53 -5.52 -5.04 16.66
C GLY A 53 -4.46 -5.47 15.65
N GLU A 54 -4.56 -6.72 15.20
CA GLU A 54 -3.48 -7.39 14.47
C GLU A 54 -3.35 -7.02 12.99
N ASP A 55 -4.36 -6.36 12.43
CA ASP A 55 -4.43 -5.99 11.01
C ASP A 55 -4.16 -4.50 10.78
N HIS A 56 -4.13 -3.71 11.86
CA HIS A 56 -4.06 -2.26 11.79
C HIS A 56 -2.65 -1.73 11.68
N ILE A 57 -2.44 -0.78 10.78
CA ILE A 57 -1.22 0.01 10.65
C ILE A 57 -1.60 1.49 10.77
N PRO A 58 -1.05 2.25 11.74
CA PRO A 58 -1.42 3.65 11.96
C PRO A 58 -1.23 4.52 10.72
N PHE A 59 -0.07 4.39 10.05
CA PHE A 59 0.17 5.06 8.78
C PHE A 59 1.28 4.42 7.94
N VAL A 60 1.27 4.74 6.64
CA VAL A 60 2.34 4.45 5.68
C VAL A 60 2.63 5.68 4.82
N LEU A 61 3.91 5.97 4.60
CA LEU A 61 4.41 6.95 3.65
C LEU A 61 4.43 6.35 2.23
N VAL A 62 3.65 6.93 1.33
CA VAL A 62 3.46 6.44 -0.04
C VAL A 62 4.12 7.41 -1.04
N PRO A 63 5.27 7.05 -1.63
CA PRO A 63 5.86 7.84 -2.71
C PRO A 63 5.06 7.64 -4.02
N THR A 64 4.92 8.69 -4.81
CA THR A 64 4.08 8.72 -6.02
C THR A 64 4.89 8.67 -7.31
N GLY A 65 4.24 8.33 -8.42
CA GLY A 65 4.81 8.45 -9.77
C GLY A 65 5.93 7.45 -10.09
N LEU A 66 6.03 6.34 -9.35
CA LEU A 66 7.10 5.36 -9.51
C LEU A 66 6.68 4.17 -10.38
N PRO A 67 7.61 3.54 -11.13
CA PRO A 67 7.30 2.34 -11.89
C PRO A 67 6.91 1.17 -10.98
N ARG A 68 5.66 0.69 -11.07
CA ARG A 68 5.12 -0.38 -10.21
C ARG A 68 5.90 -1.69 -10.24
N GLN A 69 6.49 -2.03 -11.38
CA GLN A 69 7.33 -3.23 -11.50
C GLN A 69 8.59 -3.11 -10.63
N GLU A 70 9.22 -1.94 -10.64
CA GLU A 70 10.42 -1.63 -9.88
C GLU A 70 10.15 -1.52 -8.37
N THR A 71 9.04 -0.90 -7.98
CA THR A 71 8.66 -0.79 -6.55
C THR A 71 8.22 -2.16 -6.00
N THR A 72 7.51 -2.98 -6.78
CA THR A 72 7.19 -4.37 -6.40
C THR A 72 8.46 -5.17 -6.13
N ALA A 73 9.48 -5.06 -7.00
CA ALA A 73 10.76 -5.76 -6.84
C ALA A 73 11.55 -5.34 -5.58
N ARG A 74 11.19 -4.20 -4.96
CA ARG A 74 11.80 -3.68 -3.73
C ARG A 74 11.04 -4.06 -2.45
N THR A 75 9.87 -4.68 -2.57
CA THR A 75 9.24 -5.36 -1.43
C THR A 75 10.05 -6.62 -1.07
N ALA A 76 9.99 -7.06 0.19
CA ALA A 76 10.69 -8.29 0.58
C ALA A 76 10.06 -8.98 1.79
N LEU A 77 10.18 -10.31 1.84
CA LEU A 77 9.98 -11.09 3.06
C LEU A 77 11.33 -11.69 3.48
N GLY A 78 11.93 -11.11 4.52
CA GLY A 78 13.31 -11.42 4.90
C GLY A 78 14.27 -11.11 3.74
N LYS A 79 14.95 -12.14 3.21
CA LYS A 79 15.88 -12.00 2.06
C LYS A 79 15.21 -12.19 0.69
N GLN A 80 13.90 -12.47 0.67
CA GLN A 80 13.18 -12.84 -0.54
C GLN A 80 12.49 -11.63 -1.15
N GLN A 81 13.06 -11.09 -2.22
CA GLN A 81 12.52 -9.94 -2.95
C GLN A 81 11.21 -10.27 -3.66
N GLY A 82 10.34 -9.28 -3.71
CA GLY A 82 9.06 -9.39 -4.36
C GLY A 82 9.17 -9.43 -5.88
N PHE A 83 8.08 -9.80 -6.53
CA PHE A 83 7.99 -9.82 -7.98
C PHE A 83 6.55 -9.66 -8.46
N THR A 84 6.39 -9.41 -9.74
CA THR A 84 5.11 -9.42 -10.43
C THR A 84 5.24 -10.25 -11.70
N VAL A 85 4.14 -10.88 -12.10
CA VAL A 85 4.03 -11.53 -13.42
C VAL A 85 3.31 -10.65 -14.43
N LEU A 86 2.80 -9.49 -14.00
CA LEU A 86 2.20 -8.51 -14.88
C LEU A 86 3.29 -7.71 -15.57
N GLU A 87 3.14 -7.53 -16.87
CA GLU A 87 4.01 -6.67 -17.66
C GLU A 87 3.83 -5.20 -17.29
N ALA A 88 4.87 -4.38 -17.50
CA ALA A 88 4.82 -2.94 -17.21
C ALA A 88 3.61 -2.25 -17.87
N GLY A 89 3.32 -2.58 -19.13
CA GLY A 89 2.15 -2.07 -19.85
C GLY A 89 0.83 -2.44 -19.19
N GLU A 90 0.68 -3.69 -18.74
CA GLU A 90 -0.52 -4.14 -18.01
C GLU A 90 -0.68 -3.40 -16.69
N LEU A 91 0.39 -3.23 -15.91
CA LEU A 91 0.36 -2.50 -14.64
C LEU A 91 -0.11 -1.05 -14.81
N THR A 92 0.18 -0.42 -15.95
CA THR A 92 -0.32 0.93 -16.24
C THR A 92 -1.81 0.97 -16.56
N THR A 93 -2.47 -0.14 -16.88
CA THR A 93 -3.92 -0.13 -17.13
C THR A 93 -4.74 -0.04 -15.84
N PHE A 94 -4.17 -0.44 -14.71
CA PHE A 94 -4.83 -0.36 -13.42
C PHE A 94 -4.83 1.09 -12.90
N ARG A 95 -6.01 1.69 -12.82
CA ARG A 95 -6.23 3.07 -12.34
C ARG A 95 -7.06 3.07 -11.06
N PRO A 96 -6.92 4.10 -10.21
CA PRO A 96 -7.86 4.35 -9.13
C PRO A 96 -9.31 4.30 -9.62
N ILE A 97 -10.19 3.68 -8.84
CA ILE A 97 -11.63 3.71 -9.09
C ILE A 97 -12.21 5.10 -8.83
N GLU A 98 -13.41 5.34 -9.36
CA GLU A 98 -14.20 6.52 -8.99
C GLU A 98 -14.39 6.60 -7.46
N GLY A 99 -14.26 7.81 -6.91
CA GLY A 99 -14.31 8.05 -5.46
C GLY A 99 -13.01 7.81 -4.72
N VAL A 100 -11.93 7.40 -5.41
CA VAL A 100 -10.58 7.30 -4.83
C VAL A 100 -9.66 8.32 -5.47
N ASP A 101 -9.50 9.45 -4.80
CA ASP A 101 -8.56 10.50 -5.18
C ASP A 101 -7.19 10.26 -4.53
N VAL A 102 -6.16 10.18 -5.35
CA VAL A 102 -4.77 10.02 -4.90
C VAL A 102 -4.14 11.41 -4.84
N PRO A 103 -3.57 11.84 -3.69
CA PRO A 103 -2.95 13.16 -3.61
C PRO A 103 -1.79 13.34 -4.59
N ASP A 104 -1.72 14.53 -5.17
CA ASP A 104 -0.60 14.96 -6.01
C ASP A 104 0.67 15.21 -5.17
N GLY A 105 1.79 15.46 -5.85
CA GLY A 105 3.07 15.76 -5.21
C GLY A 105 4.02 14.56 -5.18
N PRO A 106 5.12 14.62 -4.40
CA PRO A 106 6.15 13.58 -4.36
C PRO A 106 5.76 12.35 -3.51
N GLY A 107 4.73 12.47 -2.69
CA GLY A 107 4.20 11.41 -1.85
C GLY A 107 3.08 11.93 -0.95
N TYR A 108 2.43 11.01 -0.24
CA TYR A 108 1.38 11.29 0.73
C TYR A 108 1.41 10.26 1.86
N LEU A 109 0.60 10.48 2.89
CA LEU A 109 0.40 9.55 3.99
C LEU A 109 -0.94 8.84 3.83
N LEU A 110 -0.92 7.53 4.01
CA LEU A 110 -2.12 6.69 4.13
C LEU A 110 -2.31 6.37 5.62
N PHE A 111 -3.44 6.73 6.21
CA PHE A 111 -3.70 6.56 7.65
C PHE A 111 -4.77 5.50 7.94
N ASP A 112 -4.71 4.96 9.15
CA ASP A 112 -5.70 4.03 9.71
C ASP A 112 -5.95 2.86 8.76
N ILE A 113 -4.87 2.15 8.41
CA ILE A 113 -4.87 1.07 7.42
C ILE A 113 -5.28 -0.23 8.11
N ASP A 114 -6.06 -1.07 7.42
CA ASP A 114 -6.38 -2.43 7.82
C ASP A 114 -6.13 -3.39 6.64
N THR A 115 -5.47 -4.53 6.89
CA THR A 115 -5.19 -5.54 5.86
C THR A 115 -6.41 -6.36 5.42
N GLY A 116 -7.52 -6.28 6.15
CA GLY A 116 -8.82 -6.77 5.75
C GLY A 116 -9.04 -8.26 6.00
N THR A 117 -8.51 -8.82 7.08
CA THR A 117 -8.74 -10.23 7.45
C THR A 117 -10.23 -10.53 7.67
N GLU A 118 -11.04 -9.55 8.05
CA GLU A 118 -12.50 -9.68 8.15
C GLU A 118 -13.17 -9.96 6.79
N PHE A 119 -12.49 -9.67 5.68
CA PHE A 119 -12.95 -9.97 4.32
C PHE A 119 -12.42 -11.31 3.76
N LEU A 120 -11.82 -12.16 4.60
CA LEU A 120 -11.51 -13.53 4.19
C LEU A 120 -12.78 -14.29 3.80
N ASN A 121 -12.71 -15.03 2.70
CA ASN A 121 -13.83 -15.74 2.10
C ASN A 121 -15.00 -14.84 1.67
N VAL A 122 -14.77 -13.53 1.52
CA VAL A 122 -15.70 -12.57 0.91
C VAL A 122 -15.21 -12.25 -0.50
N THR A 123 -16.13 -12.02 -1.44
CA THR A 123 -15.73 -11.62 -2.80
C THR A 123 -15.16 -10.20 -2.78
N PRO A 124 -14.16 -9.86 -3.63
CA PRO A 124 -13.69 -8.49 -3.79
C PRO A 124 -14.82 -7.47 -4.06
N GLN A 125 -15.85 -7.88 -4.80
CA GLN A 125 -17.02 -7.05 -5.08
C GLN A 125 -17.81 -6.72 -3.81
N ASP A 126 -18.14 -7.71 -2.98
CA ASP A 126 -18.92 -7.50 -1.76
C ASP A 126 -18.11 -6.76 -0.70
N ALA A 127 -16.81 -7.06 -0.60
CA ALA A 127 -15.89 -6.34 0.29
C ALA A 127 -15.82 -4.85 -0.06
N LEU A 128 -15.76 -4.50 -1.35
CA LEU A 128 -15.75 -3.10 -1.79
C LEU A 128 -17.01 -2.34 -1.35
N VAL A 129 -18.19 -2.98 -1.44
CA VAL A 129 -19.46 -2.39 -1.01
C VAL A 129 -19.43 -2.13 0.50
N LYS A 130 -18.92 -3.07 1.29
CA LYS A 130 -18.82 -2.90 2.75
C LYS A 130 -17.82 -1.80 3.13
N ILE A 131 -16.62 -1.84 2.55
CA ILE A 131 -15.54 -0.87 2.82
C ILE A 131 -16.02 0.56 2.56
N THR A 132 -16.59 0.80 1.37
CA THR A 132 -17.07 2.14 1.01
C THR A 132 -18.33 2.53 1.78
N GLY A 133 -19.21 1.57 2.09
CA GLY A 133 -20.38 1.78 2.96
C GLY A 133 -20.01 2.19 4.39
N ASP A 134 -18.84 1.76 4.88
CA ASP A 134 -18.30 2.16 6.18
C ASP A 134 -17.56 3.51 6.13
N GLY A 135 -17.55 4.19 4.99
CA GLY A 135 -16.81 5.44 4.79
C GLY A 135 -15.29 5.24 4.73
N ARG A 136 -14.82 4.01 4.54
CA ARG A 136 -13.39 3.69 4.39
C ARG A 136 -13.03 3.62 2.91
N SER A 137 -11.76 3.84 2.60
CA SER A 137 -11.26 3.75 1.23
C SER A 137 -10.51 2.44 0.99
N PRO A 138 -10.77 1.72 -0.12
CA PRO A 138 -9.89 0.62 -0.53
C PRO A 138 -8.49 1.13 -0.92
N LEU A 139 -7.50 0.23 -0.93
CA LEU A 139 -6.12 0.53 -1.34
C LEU A 139 -5.89 0.32 -2.84
N THR A 140 -5.00 1.15 -3.40
CA THR A 140 -4.43 1.05 -4.75
C THR A 140 -3.22 0.10 -4.78
N ILE A 141 -2.73 -0.22 -5.99
CA ILE A 141 -1.47 -0.97 -6.15
C ILE A 141 -0.30 -0.28 -5.45
N ASP A 142 -0.16 1.04 -5.65
CA ASP A 142 0.98 1.80 -5.15
C ASP A 142 1.00 1.82 -3.61
N GLU A 143 -0.18 1.92 -3.00
CA GLU A 143 -0.35 1.85 -1.54
C GLU A 143 -0.10 0.48 -0.97
N GLY A 144 -0.59 -0.58 -1.63
CA GLY A 144 -0.30 -1.95 -1.23
C GLY A 144 1.20 -2.24 -1.26
N ILE A 145 1.91 -1.77 -2.30
CA ILE A 145 3.36 -1.90 -2.40
C ILE A 145 4.05 -1.14 -1.27
N ALA A 146 3.68 0.13 -1.04
CA ALA A 146 4.23 0.94 0.05
C ALA A 146 3.99 0.28 1.42
N LEU A 147 2.81 -0.28 1.66
CA LEU A 147 2.48 -1.02 2.88
C LEU A 147 3.41 -2.22 3.08
N VAL A 148 3.59 -3.08 2.07
CA VAL A 148 4.49 -4.24 2.20
C VAL A 148 5.95 -3.81 2.30
N THR A 149 6.34 -2.69 1.69
CA THR A 149 7.69 -2.11 1.86
C THR A 149 7.91 -1.62 3.30
N ALA A 150 6.95 -0.89 3.89
CA ALA A 150 7.08 -0.34 5.24
C ALA A 150 6.91 -1.40 6.34
N ARG A 151 5.96 -2.32 6.15
CA ARG A 151 5.51 -3.35 7.09
C ARG A 151 5.42 -4.71 6.39
N PRO A 152 6.56 -5.31 6.00
CA PRO A 152 6.57 -6.62 5.35
C PRO A 152 5.97 -7.73 6.23
N ASP A 153 5.97 -7.53 7.56
CA ASP A 153 5.31 -8.39 8.54
C ASP A 153 3.79 -8.48 8.38
N MET A 154 3.16 -7.54 7.66
CA MET A 154 1.71 -7.52 7.44
C MET A 154 1.28 -8.37 6.24
N LEU A 155 2.20 -8.74 5.36
CA LEU A 155 1.94 -9.75 4.32
C LEU A 155 2.11 -11.15 4.91
N ARG A 156 1.03 -11.70 5.46
CA ARG A 156 1.05 -12.91 6.30
C ARG A 156 0.44 -14.12 5.58
N LYS A 157 0.90 -15.31 5.95
CA LYS A 157 0.32 -16.57 5.45
C LYS A 157 -1.17 -16.62 5.82
N ASN A 158 -2.03 -16.90 4.84
CA ASN A 158 -3.48 -16.92 4.96
C ASN A 158 -4.15 -15.58 5.32
N LYS A 159 -3.39 -14.46 5.31
CA LYS A 159 -3.88 -13.10 5.53
C LYS A 159 -3.18 -12.13 4.57
N CYS A 160 -3.15 -12.51 3.30
CA CYS A 160 -2.74 -11.64 2.20
C CYS A 160 -3.92 -10.72 1.82
N PHE A 161 -3.79 -9.81 0.86
CA PHE A 161 -4.87 -8.85 0.61
C PHE A 161 -5.00 -8.34 -0.83
N SER A 162 -6.26 -8.09 -1.20
CA SER A 162 -6.67 -7.46 -2.45
C SER A 162 -6.55 -5.94 -2.36
N LEU A 163 -6.30 -5.29 -3.49
CA LEU A 163 -6.12 -3.84 -3.65
C LEU A 163 -7.25 -3.31 -4.53
N LEU A 164 -8.43 -3.21 -3.90
CA LEU A 164 -9.70 -3.03 -4.61
C LEU A 164 -9.83 -1.69 -5.34
N ALA A 165 -9.04 -0.68 -4.94
CA ALA A 165 -9.09 0.63 -5.56
C ALA A 165 -8.45 0.67 -6.95
N SER A 166 -7.74 -0.37 -7.38
CA SER A 166 -7.06 -0.40 -8.68
C SER A 166 -7.78 -1.29 -9.68
N ARG A 167 -8.33 -0.72 -10.76
CA ARG A 167 -9.09 -1.44 -11.79
C ARG A 167 -8.60 -1.13 -13.19
N CYS A 168 -8.67 -2.12 -14.09
CA CYS A 168 -8.27 -2.00 -15.49
C CYS A 168 -9.43 -2.13 -16.49
N GLY A 169 -10.67 -1.90 -16.02
CA GLY A 169 -11.88 -1.97 -16.86
C GLY A 169 -12.46 -3.38 -17.07
N ASP A 170 -11.84 -4.42 -16.49
CA ASP A 170 -12.37 -5.79 -16.53
C ASP A 170 -12.54 -6.38 -15.11
N LYS A 171 -12.70 -7.71 -15.03
CA LYS A 171 -12.96 -8.44 -13.78
C LYS A 171 -11.73 -8.68 -12.91
N ARG A 172 -10.52 -8.32 -13.34
CA ARG A 172 -9.29 -8.50 -12.56
C ARG A 172 -9.22 -7.51 -11.40
N VAL A 173 -8.81 -8.00 -10.23
CA VAL A 173 -8.56 -7.23 -9.01
C VAL A 173 -7.11 -7.46 -8.62
N PRO A 174 -6.25 -6.43 -8.55
CA PRO A 174 -4.88 -6.58 -8.07
C PRO A 174 -4.85 -7.07 -6.63
N ALA A 175 -3.84 -7.85 -6.30
CA ALA A 175 -3.63 -8.38 -4.95
C ALA A 175 -2.14 -8.59 -4.68
N LEU A 176 -1.76 -8.51 -3.41
CA LEU A 176 -0.43 -8.86 -2.92
C LEU A 176 -0.53 -10.12 -2.06
N TRP A 177 0.29 -11.12 -2.36
CA TRP A 177 0.32 -12.38 -1.62
C TRP A 177 1.69 -13.03 -1.57
N ILE A 178 1.80 -14.08 -0.76
CA ILE A 178 3.05 -14.86 -0.65
C ILE A 178 3.06 -15.97 -1.71
N SER A 179 4.06 -15.96 -2.60
CA SER A 179 4.32 -17.01 -3.58
C SER A 179 5.79 -17.39 -3.52
N ASP A 180 6.11 -18.68 -3.32
CA ASP A 180 7.50 -19.13 -3.13
C ASP A 180 8.26 -18.31 -2.06
N ARG A 181 7.58 -18.02 -0.95
CA ARG A 181 8.09 -17.19 0.17
C ARG A 181 8.45 -15.74 -0.21
N LYS A 182 8.04 -15.27 -1.39
CA LYS A 182 8.25 -13.89 -1.87
C LYS A 182 6.93 -13.14 -1.91
N PRO A 183 6.92 -11.81 -1.68
CA PRO A 183 5.80 -10.98 -2.09
C PRO A 183 5.55 -11.13 -3.60
N LYS A 184 4.30 -11.34 -3.98
CA LYS A 184 3.87 -11.37 -5.37
C LYS A 184 2.77 -10.37 -5.56
N LEU A 185 2.96 -9.43 -6.49
CA LEU A 185 1.87 -8.67 -7.07
C LEU A 185 1.27 -9.49 -8.22
N GLY A 186 -0.03 -9.67 -8.17
CA GLY A 186 -0.80 -10.28 -9.26
C GLY A 186 -2.25 -9.84 -9.21
N TRP A 187 -3.17 -10.68 -9.69
CA TRP A 187 -4.60 -10.39 -9.60
C TRP A 187 -5.44 -11.66 -9.35
N CYS A 188 -6.63 -11.44 -8.80
CA CYS A 188 -7.71 -12.42 -8.65
C CYS A 188 -8.99 -11.92 -9.34
N TRP A 189 -10.00 -12.77 -9.45
CA TRP A 189 -11.27 -12.41 -10.08
C TRP A 189 -12.21 -11.72 -9.10
N ASN A 190 -12.88 -10.63 -9.53
CA ASN A 190 -13.76 -9.80 -8.69
C ASN A 190 -14.88 -10.54 -7.96
N GLY A 191 -15.36 -11.65 -8.55
CA GLY A 191 -16.45 -12.45 -7.99
C GLY A 191 -15.99 -13.69 -7.22
N ASN A 192 -14.68 -13.88 -7.03
CA ASN A 192 -14.16 -15.10 -6.42
C ASN A 192 -13.72 -14.84 -4.98
N PRO A 193 -14.31 -15.52 -3.98
CA PRO A 193 -13.86 -15.43 -2.60
C PRO A 193 -12.59 -16.26 -2.40
N HIS A 194 -11.77 -15.85 -1.43
CA HIS A 194 -10.54 -16.55 -1.08
C HIS A 194 -10.39 -16.63 0.44
N THR A 195 -10.13 -17.82 0.97
CA THR A 195 -9.94 -18.05 2.42
C THR A 195 -8.60 -17.55 2.95
N TRP A 196 -7.73 -17.00 2.10
CA TRP A 196 -6.37 -16.57 2.42
C TRP A 196 -6.08 -15.12 2.01
N LEU A 197 -7.03 -14.45 1.35
CA LEU A 197 -6.89 -13.11 0.77
C LEU A 197 -8.03 -12.22 1.26
N GLY A 198 -7.70 -11.25 2.11
CA GLY A 198 -8.58 -10.19 2.57
C GLY A 198 -8.71 -9.06 1.56
N SER A 199 -9.23 -7.92 2.02
CA SER A 199 -9.37 -6.69 1.22
C SER A 199 -8.85 -5.48 2.00
N ALA A 200 -7.65 -5.03 1.63
CA ALA A 200 -7.01 -3.95 2.36
C ALA A 200 -7.71 -2.62 2.09
N HIS A 201 -7.88 -1.84 3.16
CA HIS A 201 -8.56 -0.56 3.13
C HIS A 201 -8.00 0.38 4.21
N ALA A 202 -8.32 1.67 4.15
CA ALA A 202 -7.75 2.71 4.99
C ALA A 202 -8.80 3.77 5.35
N GLY A 203 -8.52 4.53 6.41
CA GLY A 203 -9.36 5.66 6.81
C GLY A 203 -9.25 6.83 5.84
N GLU A 204 -8.03 7.24 5.47
CA GLU A 204 -7.83 8.43 4.64
C GLU A 204 -6.45 8.52 3.98
N ARG A 205 -6.36 9.38 2.96
CA ARG A 205 -5.11 9.83 2.31
C ARG A 205 -4.88 11.30 2.60
N VAL A 206 -3.68 11.66 3.03
CA VAL A 206 -3.31 13.04 3.33
C VAL A 206 -2.04 13.41 2.58
N GLY A 207 -2.17 14.28 1.59
CA GLY A 207 -1.05 14.90 0.87
C GLY A 207 -0.60 16.21 1.52
N LEU A 208 0.19 16.98 0.77
CA LEU A 208 0.59 18.35 1.12
C LEU A 208 -0.40 19.40 0.59
#